data_AF-A0A9E2WWP8-F1
#
_entry.id   AF-A0A9E2WWP8-F1
#
_cell.length_a   1.000
_cell.length_b   1.000
_cell.length_c   1.000
_cell.angle_alpha   90.00
_cell.angle_beta   90.00
_cell.angle_gamma   90.00
#
_symmetry.space_group_name_H-M   'P 1'
#
loop_
_entity.id
_entity.type
_entity.pdbx_description
1 polymer ?
#
loop_
_entity_poly.entity_id
_entity_poly.type
_entity_poly.pdbx_seq_one_letter_code
_entity_poly.pdbx_strand_id
1 'polypeptide(L)'
;MSSELDQTDDEFQKELVALFGQEAQEWLREIHAALTELEAQPDLDRHVQLVESVVRGITTLGGSAATVNLMDVERAAFALLPFIDTLKDRTTASQEDYDAVRKQFEIVTASVATATGLMAVAELRPKAVVQEQPESDLLSLLNALRAFQEQEGPSGRSARGLVGQVMQRLEQGARQGMTTISGCEFKKILSDFRDIDEQLLVLIRAQLPNVAQTLHHLDSYGNSDADPVLNACVQEIERLQSCARQANAASLVTFLTGLHSFLSLIIQHRLVLAPRRVAAVEARIRSVLTAFEGWCVAGQGECDAMSRLLPAA
;
A
#
# COMPACT_ATOMS: atom_id res chain seq x y z
N MET A 1 15.98 46.13 -11.40
CA MET A 1 17.00 45.69 -10.42
C MET A 1 16.40 45.49 -9.02
N SER A 2 15.46 46.31 -8.54
CA SER A 2 14.76 46.04 -7.25
C SER A 2 13.76 44.87 -7.31
N SER A 3 13.15 44.59 -8.46
CA SER A 3 12.13 43.53 -8.61
C SER A 3 12.69 42.10 -8.70
N GLU A 4 13.99 41.92 -9.01
CA GLU A 4 14.60 40.59 -9.14
C GLU A 4 15.10 40.06 -7.78
N LEU A 5 15.49 40.96 -6.87
CA LEU A 5 15.89 40.62 -5.50
C LEU A 5 14.68 40.20 -4.66
N ASP A 6 13.57 40.95 -4.72
CA ASP A 6 12.33 40.61 -4.01
C ASP A 6 11.74 39.26 -4.48
N GLN A 7 11.87 38.92 -5.77
CA GLN A 7 11.42 37.63 -6.30
C GLN A 7 12.28 36.46 -5.82
N THR A 8 13.58 36.67 -5.65
CA THR A 8 14.52 35.64 -5.17
C THR A 8 14.32 35.38 -3.67
N ASP A 9 14.08 36.44 -2.90
CA ASP A 9 13.77 36.33 -1.47
C ASP A 9 12.42 35.63 -1.24
N ASP A 10 11.40 35.93 -2.04
CA ASP A 10 10.10 35.25 -1.98
C ASP A 10 10.18 33.76 -2.36
N GLU A 11 11.05 33.38 -3.31
CA GLU A 11 11.26 31.98 -3.70
C GLU A 11 12.03 31.21 -2.61
N PHE A 12 13.06 31.82 -2.03
CA PHE A 12 13.80 31.26 -0.91
C PHE A 12 12.93 31.09 0.35
N GLN A 13 12.08 32.06 0.66
CA GLN A 13 11.12 31.96 1.77
C GLN A 13 10.11 30.82 1.55
N LYS A 14 9.63 30.61 0.32
CA LYS A 14 8.74 29.48 0.00
C LYS A 14 9.44 28.13 0.17
N GLU A 15 10.71 28.02 -0.23
CA GLU A 15 11.50 26.81 -0.05
C GLU A 15 11.74 26.51 1.44
N LEU A 16 12.07 27.53 2.24
CA LEU A 16 12.22 27.41 3.69
C LEU A 16 10.93 26.96 4.38
N VAL A 17 9.78 27.53 3.99
CA VAL A 17 8.47 27.13 4.53
C VAL A 17 8.11 25.70 4.12
N ALA A 18 8.46 25.27 2.90
CA ALA A 18 8.25 23.90 2.45
C ALA A 18 9.11 22.89 3.22
N LEU A 19 10.39 23.20 3.45
CA LEU A 19 11.29 22.36 4.24
C LEU A 19 10.85 22.28 5.70
N PHE A 20 10.53 23.44 6.30
CA PHE A 20 9.92 23.50 7.63
C PHE A 20 8.67 22.64 7.71
N GLY A 21 7.79 22.69 6.70
CA GLY A 21 6.57 21.90 6.67
C GLY A 21 6.82 20.38 6.71
N GLN A 22 7.87 19.90 6.04
CA GLN A 22 8.26 18.49 6.09
C GLN A 22 8.77 18.09 7.48
N GLU A 23 9.68 18.89 8.07
CA GLU A 23 10.22 18.62 9.40
C GLU A 23 9.16 18.76 10.50
N ALA A 24 8.26 19.75 10.37
CA ALA A 24 7.15 19.97 11.28
C ALA A 24 6.19 18.79 11.33
N GLN A 25 5.97 18.10 10.21
CA GLN A 25 5.18 16.87 10.21
C GLN A 25 5.82 15.75 11.03
N GLU A 26 7.16 15.68 11.08
CA GLU A 26 7.88 14.71 11.91
C GLU A 26 7.73 15.04 13.38
N TRP A 27 7.99 16.29 13.78
CA TRP A 27 7.83 16.71 15.17
C TRP A 27 6.39 16.56 15.66
N LEU A 28 5.39 16.94 14.85
CA LEU A 28 3.98 16.76 15.20
C LEU A 28 3.63 15.27 15.39
N ARG A 29 4.16 14.38 14.53
CA ARG A 29 3.94 12.94 14.65
C ARG A 29 4.55 12.37 15.93
N GLU A 30 5.76 12.78 16.28
CA GLU A 30 6.44 12.36 17.50
C GLU A 30 5.71 12.85 18.76
N ILE A 31 5.31 14.12 18.80
CA ILE A 31 4.56 14.70 19.91
C ILE A 31 3.23 13.97 20.08
N HIS A 32 2.49 13.74 19.00
CA HIS A 32 1.20 13.04 19.05
C HIS A 32 1.34 11.60 19.57
N ALA A 33 2.37 10.87 19.12
CA ALA A 33 2.65 9.53 19.59
C ALA A 33 2.97 9.51 21.09
N ALA A 34 3.80 10.44 21.56
CA ALA A 34 4.14 10.54 22.98
C ALA A 34 2.95 10.94 23.86
N LEU A 35 2.08 11.84 23.39
CA LEU A 35 0.83 12.20 24.09
C LEU A 35 -0.12 11.02 24.21
N THR A 36 -0.28 10.25 23.12
CA THR A 36 -1.11 9.04 23.11
C THR A 36 -0.57 7.99 24.09
N GLU A 37 0.75 7.86 24.18
CA GLU A 37 1.38 6.94 25.12
C GLU A 37 1.22 7.41 26.57
N LEU A 38 1.35 8.71 26.85
CA LEU A 38 1.11 9.26 28.19
C LEU A 38 -0.32 8.98 28.68
N GLU A 39 -1.32 9.11 27.80
CA GLU A 39 -2.72 8.78 28.09
C GLU A 39 -2.92 7.30 28.43
N ALA A 40 -2.10 6.40 27.89
CA ALA A 40 -2.12 4.97 28.20
C ALA A 40 -1.54 4.63 29.60
N GLN A 41 -1.13 5.65 30.36
CA GLN A 41 -0.59 5.55 31.72
C GLN A 41 0.60 4.59 31.86
N PRO A 42 1.73 4.87 31.17
CA PRO A 42 2.92 4.04 31.20
C PRO A 42 3.57 4.08 32.59
N ASP A 43 4.60 3.25 32.82
CA ASP A 43 5.35 3.27 34.08
C ASP A 43 6.03 4.64 34.34
N LEU A 44 6.46 4.88 35.58
CA LEU A 44 6.93 6.20 36.01
C LEU A 44 8.16 6.68 35.23
N ASP A 45 9.11 5.79 34.94
CA ASP A 45 10.33 6.12 34.23
C ASP A 45 10.01 6.49 32.77
N ARG A 46 9.13 5.71 32.14
CA ARG A 46 8.65 5.98 30.79
C ARG A 46 7.82 7.27 30.70
N HIS A 47 6.97 7.53 31.69
CA HIS A 47 6.17 8.75 31.77
C HIS A 47 7.04 10.01 31.78
N VAL A 48 8.09 10.05 32.61
CA VAL A 48 9.04 11.19 32.65
C VAL A 48 9.72 11.39 31.29
N GLN A 49 10.18 10.32 30.66
CA GLN A 49 10.81 10.40 29.33
C GLN A 49 9.87 10.96 28.27
N LEU A 50 8.60 10.56 28.29
CA LEU A 50 7.59 11.01 27.33
C LEU A 50 7.26 12.49 27.52
N VAL A 51 7.09 12.95 28.77
CA VAL A 51 6.86 14.38 29.06
C VAL A 51 8.04 15.22 28.58
N GLU A 52 9.28 14.79 28.84
CA GLU A 52 10.47 15.49 28.33
C GLU A 52 10.54 15.51 26.80
N SER A 53 10.17 14.39 26.15
CA SER A 53 10.13 14.28 24.70
C SER A 53 9.10 15.23 24.10
N VAL A 54 7.92 15.34 24.70
CA VAL A 54 6.86 16.25 24.26
C VAL A 54 7.30 17.71 24.43
N VAL A 55 7.83 18.08 25.60
CA VAL A 55 8.35 19.45 25.83
C VAL A 55 9.42 19.80 24.82
N ARG A 56 10.38 18.89 24.57
CA ARG A 56 11.44 19.10 23.58
C ARG A 56 10.86 19.29 22.18
N GLY A 57 9.98 18.41 21.74
CA GLY A 57 9.33 18.50 20.43
C GLY A 57 8.61 19.83 20.23
N ILE A 58 7.86 20.28 21.25
CA ILE A 58 7.16 21.58 21.22
C ILE A 58 8.14 22.74 21.11
N THR A 59 9.22 22.74 21.90
CA THR A 59 10.22 23.82 21.86
C THR A 59 11.00 23.86 20.55
N THR A 60 11.31 22.70 19.96
CA THR A 60 11.96 22.61 18.65
C THR A 60 11.02 23.11 17.56
N LEU A 61 9.77 22.65 17.54
CA LEU A 61 8.77 23.10 16.56
C LEU A 61 8.56 24.63 16.64
N GLY A 62 8.38 25.18 17.84
CA GLY A 62 8.21 26.61 18.04
C GLY A 62 9.44 27.42 17.65
N GLY A 63 10.64 26.95 18.04
CA GLY A 63 11.90 27.60 17.66
C GLY A 63 12.16 27.59 16.16
N SER A 64 11.92 26.47 15.49
CA SER A 64 12.02 26.36 14.03
C SER A 64 10.96 27.20 13.32
N ALA A 65 9.75 27.33 13.85
CA ALA A 65 8.73 28.21 13.29
C ALA A 65 9.15 29.69 13.35
N ALA A 66 9.84 30.09 14.43
CA ALA A 66 10.35 31.45 14.57
C ALA A 66 11.44 31.79 13.53
N THR A 67 12.29 30.83 13.17
CA THR A 67 13.36 31.05 12.16
C THR A 67 12.82 31.22 10.75
N VAL A 68 11.66 30.62 10.43
CA VAL A 68 10.94 30.79 9.16
C VAL A 68 9.81 31.83 9.22
N ASN A 69 9.80 32.66 10.27
CA ASN A 69 8.85 33.77 10.46
C ASN A 69 7.35 33.35 10.50
N LEU A 70 7.06 32.16 11.01
CA LEU A 70 5.70 31.63 11.18
C LEU A 70 5.19 31.88 12.61
N MET A 71 4.93 33.16 12.93
CA MET A 71 4.55 33.60 14.28
C MET A 71 3.31 32.91 14.85
N ASP A 72 2.32 32.57 14.02
CA ASP A 72 1.11 31.89 14.50
C ASP A 72 1.40 30.45 14.94
N VAL A 73 2.31 29.77 14.24
CA VAL A 73 2.77 28.42 14.59
C VAL A 73 3.60 28.45 15.87
N GLU A 74 4.54 29.39 15.97
CA GLU A 74 5.35 29.60 17.16
C GLU A 74 4.48 29.82 18.41
N ARG A 75 3.52 30.76 18.32
CA ARG A 75 2.62 31.09 19.42
C ARG A 75 1.76 29.90 19.82
N ALA A 76 1.23 29.15 18.86
CA ALA A 76 0.43 27.97 19.14
C ALA A 76 1.26 26.89 19.84
N ALA A 77 2.48 26.63 19.36
CA ALA A 77 3.38 25.64 19.95
C ALA A 77 3.72 25.99 21.41
N PHE A 78 4.19 27.20 21.70
CA PHE A 78 4.54 27.58 23.07
C PHE A 78 3.32 27.67 24.01
N ALA A 79 2.13 27.96 23.49
CA ALA A 79 0.89 27.94 24.27
C ALA A 79 0.50 26.54 24.77
N LEU A 80 1.10 25.47 24.22
CA LEU A 80 0.87 24.09 24.67
C LEU A 80 1.65 23.75 25.96
N LEU A 81 2.79 24.40 26.22
CA LEU A 81 3.67 24.07 27.36
C LEU A 81 2.98 24.11 28.73
N PRO A 82 2.14 25.11 29.08
CA PRO A 82 1.46 25.13 30.37
C PRO A 82 0.48 23.97 30.58
N PHE A 83 -0.06 23.40 29.49
CA PHE A 83 -0.92 22.21 29.57
C PHE A 83 -0.10 20.93 29.74
N ILE A 84 1.12 20.87 29.20
CA ILE A 84 2.03 19.75 29.46
C ILE A 84 2.55 19.78 30.90
N ASP A 85 2.68 20.96 31.51
CA ASP A 85 3.07 21.09 32.91
C ASP A 85 2.08 20.40 33.87
N THR A 86 0.79 20.34 33.53
CA THR A 86 -0.21 19.62 34.36
C THR A 86 -0.04 18.10 34.26
N LEU A 87 0.59 17.60 33.19
CA LEU A 87 0.89 16.18 33.00
C LEU A 87 2.23 15.75 33.62
N LYS A 88 3.02 16.66 34.20
CA LYS A 88 4.33 16.30 34.78
C LYS A 88 4.22 15.34 35.96
N ASP A 89 3.20 15.52 36.80
CA ASP A 89 2.93 14.65 37.93
C ASP A 89 1.81 13.66 37.58
N ARG A 90 2.21 12.41 37.33
CA ARG A 90 1.32 11.31 36.98
C ARG A 90 0.19 11.09 38.00
N THR A 91 0.41 11.43 39.26
CA THR A 91 -0.56 11.16 40.34
C THR A 91 -1.68 12.20 40.40
N THR A 92 -1.48 13.37 39.79
CA THR A 92 -2.43 14.48 39.77
C THR A 92 -3.06 14.71 38.39
N ALA A 93 -2.45 14.18 37.33
CA ALA A 93 -2.97 14.25 35.97
C ALA A 93 -4.33 13.54 35.83
N SER A 94 -5.36 14.29 35.43
CA SER A 94 -6.71 13.80 35.21
C SER A 94 -7.00 13.57 33.72
N GLN A 95 -8.08 12.84 33.40
CA GLN A 95 -8.54 12.70 32.01
C GLN A 95 -8.86 14.05 31.36
N GLU A 96 -9.35 15.02 32.13
CA GLU A 96 -9.65 16.36 31.64
C GLU A 96 -8.39 17.12 31.21
N ASP A 97 -7.25 16.88 31.89
CA ASP A 97 -5.95 17.45 31.52
C ASP A 97 -5.46 16.92 30.17
N TYR A 98 -5.60 15.61 29.95
CA TYR A 98 -5.27 14.97 28.66
C TYR A 98 -6.16 15.49 27.52
N ASP A 99 -7.46 15.62 27.76
CA ASP A 99 -8.39 16.19 26.77
C ASP A 99 -8.05 17.65 26.44
N ALA A 100 -7.63 18.45 27.43
CA ALA A 100 -7.19 19.82 27.23
C ALA A 100 -5.91 19.90 26.39
N VAL A 101 -4.92 19.06 26.70
CA VAL A 101 -3.67 18.95 25.93
C VAL A 101 -3.94 18.55 24.48
N ARG A 102 -4.84 17.58 24.24
CA ARG A 102 -5.22 17.14 22.89
C ARG A 102 -5.83 18.28 22.08
N LYS A 103 -6.82 18.99 22.65
CA LYS A 103 -7.45 20.14 21.98
C LYS A 103 -6.43 21.22 21.65
N GLN A 104 -5.52 21.50 22.58
CA GLN A 104 -4.48 22.50 22.35
C GLN A 104 -3.49 22.05 21.27
N PHE A 105 -3.16 20.76 21.22
CA PHE A 105 -2.30 20.18 20.18
C PHE A 105 -2.97 20.18 18.78
N GLU A 106 -4.28 20.01 18.70
CA GLU A 106 -5.05 20.17 17.45
C GLU A 106 -4.94 21.59 16.89
N ILE A 107 -4.94 22.61 17.77
CA ILE A 107 -4.73 24.02 17.38
C ILE A 107 -3.32 24.23 16.79
N VAL A 108 -2.29 23.63 17.39
CA VAL A 108 -0.91 23.67 16.85
C VAL A 108 -0.87 23.05 15.45
N THR A 109 -1.45 21.87 15.31
CA THR A 109 -1.54 21.13 14.04
C THR A 109 -2.24 21.96 12.96
N ALA A 110 -3.39 22.57 13.27
CA ALA A 110 -4.14 23.39 12.32
C ALA A 110 -3.35 24.65 11.91
N SER A 111 -2.58 25.22 12.84
CA SER A 111 -1.72 26.38 12.58
C SER A 111 -0.60 26.01 11.60
N VAL A 112 0.06 24.86 11.79
CA VAL A 112 1.11 24.36 10.86
C VAL A 112 0.53 24.07 9.48
N ALA A 113 -0.64 23.43 9.40
CA ALA A 113 -1.29 23.11 8.13
C ALA A 113 -1.65 24.39 7.35
N THR A 114 -2.16 25.41 8.04
CA THR A 114 -2.50 26.70 7.45
C THR A 114 -1.26 27.43 6.94
N ALA A 115 -0.16 27.40 7.71
CA ALA A 115 1.08 28.10 7.36
C ALA A 115 1.85 27.45 6.21
N THR A 116 1.77 26.13 6.06
CA THR A 116 2.60 25.36 5.10
C THR A 116 1.82 24.89 3.87
N GLY A 117 0.49 24.94 3.88
CA GLY A 117 -0.35 24.42 2.81
C GLY A 117 -0.33 22.89 2.68
N LEU A 118 0.37 22.20 3.58
CA LEU A 118 0.38 20.74 3.68
C LEU A 118 -0.80 20.30 4.55
N MET A 119 -1.56 19.31 4.07
CA MET A 119 -2.76 18.79 4.75
C MET A 119 -2.48 18.44 6.22
N ALA A 120 -3.46 18.76 7.09
CA ALA A 120 -3.40 18.55 8.53
C ALA A 120 -3.14 17.08 8.91
N VAL A 121 -2.55 16.88 10.09
CA VAL A 121 -2.24 15.60 10.78
C VAL A 121 -3.48 14.68 10.94
N ALA A 122 -4.67 15.09 10.50
CA ALA A 122 -5.87 14.23 10.44
C ALA A 122 -5.67 12.92 9.63
N GLU A 123 -4.71 12.88 8.69
CA GLU A 123 -4.29 11.64 8.01
C GLU A 123 -2.99 11.02 8.59
N LEU A 124 -2.32 11.73 9.48
CA LEU A 124 -1.23 11.20 10.28
C LEU A 124 -1.83 10.49 11.48
N ARG A 125 -2.41 9.30 11.24
CA ARG A 125 -2.47 8.29 12.29
C ARG A 125 -1.07 8.26 12.93
N PRO A 126 -0.95 8.31 14.26
CA PRO A 126 0.34 8.06 14.88
C PRO A 126 0.84 6.77 14.25
N LYS A 127 2.03 6.81 13.63
CA LYS A 127 2.79 5.60 13.41
C LYS A 127 2.93 5.07 14.82
N ALA A 128 2.09 4.08 15.14
CA ALA A 128 1.92 3.58 16.48
C ALA A 128 3.31 3.51 17.10
N VAL A 129 3.46 4.10 18.28
CA VAL A 129 4.53 3.70 19.18
C VAL A 129 4.62 2.20 19.03
N VAL A 130 5.83 1.71 18.80
CA VAL A 130 6.15 0.31 19.00
C VAL A 130 5.88 0.04 20.48
N GLN A 131 4.60 -0.08 20.85
CA GLN A 131 4.17 -1.21 21.63
C GLN A 131 4.82 -2.37 20.91
N GLU A 132 5.60 -3.15 21.64
CA GLU A 132 5.94 -4.50 21.23
C GLU A 132 4.62 -5.17 20.81
N GLN A 133 4.21 -4.97 19.55
CA GLN A 133 3.42 -5.93 18.83
C GLN A 133 4.21 -7.21 19.05
N PRO A 134 3.58 -8.32 19.47
CA PRO A 134 4.33 -9.54 19.68
C PRO A 134 5.05 -9.82 18.36
N GLU A 135 6.35 -9.56 18.31
CA GLU A 135 7.19 -9.87 17.17
C GLU A 135 6.98 -11.36 17.03
N SER A 136 6.18 -11.72 16.02
CA SER A 136 5.80 -13.09 15.85
C SER A 136 7.06 -13.73 15.30
N ASP A 137 7.63 -14.62 16.11
CA ASP A 137 8.73 -15.47 15.71
C ASP A 137 8.37 -16.07 14.34
N LEU A 138 9.21 -15.79 13.34
CA LEU A 138 8.96 -16.16 11.95
C LEU A 138 8.70 -17.67 11.83
N LEU A 139 9.35 -18.45 12.69
CA LEU A 139 9.21 -19.89 12.76
C LEU A 139 7.81 -20.31 13.25
N SER A 140 7.25 -19.58 14.21
CA SER A 140 5.87 -19.76 14.68
C SER A 140 4.84 -19.44 13.59
N LEU A 141 5.06 -18.36 12.81
CA LEU A 141 4.21 -18.01 11.67
C LEU A 141 4.31 -19.06 10.54
N LEU A 142 5.51 -19.53 10.21
CA LEU A 142 5.71 -20.58 9.20
C LEU A 142 5.04 -21.89 9.61
N ASN A 143 5.08 -22.25 10.89
CA ASN A 143 4.37 -23.41 11.41
C ASN A 143 2.83 -23.23 11.35
N ALA A 144 2.33 -22.04 11.66
CA ALA A 144 0.90 -21.73 11.53
C ALA A 144 0.43 -21.81 10.07
N LEU A 145 1.20 -21.28 9.12
CA LEU A 145 0.92 -21.37 7.68
C LEU A 145 0.95 -22.82 7.16
N ARG A 146 1.89 -23.63 7.66
CA ARG A 146 1.95 -25.06 7.31
C ARG A 146 0.75 -25.83 7.86
N ALA A 147 0.37 -25.58 9.12
CA ALA A 147 -0.82 -26.17 9.72
C ALA A 147 -2.10 -25.74 8.98
N PHE A 148 -2.17 -24.48 8.55
CA PHE A 148 -3.26 -23.98 7.71
C PHE A 148 -3.32 -24.72 6.36
N GLN A 149 -2.18 -24.94 5.71
CA GLN A 149 -2.10 -25.70 4.46
C GLN A 149 -2.50 -27.18 4.63
N GLU A 150 -2.17 -27.80 5.77
CA GLU A 150 -2.53 -29.19 6.09
C GLU A 150 -4.04 -29.33 6.38
N GLN A 151 -4.65 -28.33 7.03
CA GLN A 151 -6.10 -28.29 7.29
C GLN A 151 -6.94 -28.16 6.02
N GLU A 152 -6.40 -27.54 4.96
CA GLU A 152 -7.10 -27.42 3.67
C GLU A 152 -7.22 -28.77 2.91
N GLY A 153 -6.51 -29.82 3.34
CA GLY A 153 -6.65 -31.17 2.79
C GLY A 153 -6.37 -31.30 1.27
N PRO A 154 -6.44 -32.51 0.70
CA PRO A 154 -6.19 -32.73 -0.73
C PRO A 154 -7.30 -32.18 -1.64
N SER A 155 -8.49 -31.89 -1.09
CA SER A 155 -9.68 -31.42 -1.83
C SER A 155 -9.98 -29.94 -1.64
N GLY A 156 -9.36 -29.27 -0.66
CA GLY A 156 -9.53 -27.84 -0.38
C GLY A 156 -8.31 -26.99 -0.77
N ARG A 157 -7.33 -27.54 -1.51
CA ARG A 157 -6.21 -26.75 -2.03
C ARG A 157 -6.72 -25.52 -2.75
N SER A 158 -6.37 -24.34 -2.22
CA SER A 158 -6.46 -23.03 -2.85
C SER A 158 -6.40 -23.12 -4.38
N ALA A 159 -7.46 -22.75 -5.12
CA ALA A 159 -7.39 -22.58 -6.58
C ALA A 159 -6.27 -21.60 -6.98
N ARG A 160 -5.95 -20.64 -6.09
CA ARG A 160 -4.88 -19.67 -6.25
C ARG A 160 -3.53 -20.17 -5.72
N GLY A 161 -3.52 -20.77 -4.52
CA GLY A 161 -2.32 -21.33 -3.90
C GLY A 161 -1.34 -20.25 -3.43
N LEU A 162 -1.83 -19.19 -2.79
CA LEU A 162 -1.01 -18.12 -2.22
C LEU A 162 -0.22 -18.60 -1.02
N VAL A 163 -0.77 -19.50 -0.20
CA VAL A 163 -0.11 -19.99 1.02
C VAL A 163 1.33 -20.46 0.74
N GLY A 164 1.51 -21.25 -0.31
CA GLY A 164 2.85 -21.73 -0.70
C GLY A 164 3.78 -20.61 -1.18
N GLN A 165 3.25 -19.60 -1.88
CA GLN A 165 4.04 -18.46 -2.37
C GLN A 165 4.46 -17.53 -1.22
N VAL A 166 3.56 -17.31 -0.26
CA VAL A 166 3.83 -16.54 0.96
C VAL A 166 4.88 -17.27 1.80
N MET A 167 4.73 -18.57 2.03
CA MET A 167 5.74 -19.39 2.73
C MET A 167 7.10 -19.31 2.05
N GLN A 168 7.18 -19.45 0.72
CA GLN A 168 8.44 -19.35 -0.01
C GLN A 168 9.10 -17.97 0.15
N ARG A 169 8.30 -16.89 0.14
CA ARG A 169 8.80 -15.52 0.35
C ARG A 169 9.32 -15.30 1.78
N LEU A 170 8.62 -15.86 2.78
CA LEU A 170 9.05 -15.82 4.18
C LEU A 170 10.32 -16.65 4.41
N GLU A 171 10.41 -17.86 3.83
CA GLU A 171 11.60 -18.71 3.89
C GLU A 171 12.83 -18.04 3.23
N GLN A 172 12.61 -17.30 2.14
CA GLN A 172 13.67 -16.51 1.51
C GLN A 172 14.18 -15.40 2.46
N GLY A 173 13.27 -14.71 3.17
CA GLY A 173 13.64 -13.75 4.20
C GLY A 173 14.42 -14.42 5.35
N ALA A 174 13.99 -15.60 5.79
CA ALA A 174 14.70 -16.37 6.82
C ALA A 174 16.14 -16.70 6.42
N ARG A 175 16.36 -17.09 5.15
CA ARG A 175 17.71 -17.34 4.60
C ARG A 175 18.57 -16.09 4.54
N GLN A 176 17.95 -14.91 4.48
CA GLN A 176 18.63 -13.61 4.51
C GLN A 176 18.88 -13.10 5.94
N GLY A 177 18.51 -13.87 6.96
CA GLY A 177 18.73 -13.52 8.37
C GLY A 177 17.52 -12.91 9.08
N MET A 178 16.34 -12.90 8.45
CA MET A 178 15.11 -12.42 9.08
C MET A 178 14.61 -13.46 10.11
N THR A 179 14.53 -13.07 11.39
CA THR A 179 14.08 -13.95 12.48
C THR A 179 12.69 -13.58 13.00
N THR A 180 12.28 -12.32 12.84
CA THR A 180 10.98 -11.81 13.25
C THR A 180 10.33 -11.08 12.07
N ILE A 181 9.00 -11.06 12.06
CA ILE A 181 8.23 -10.34 11.06
C ILE A 181 7.13 -9.55 11.74
N SER A 182 7.04 -8.27 11.41
CA SER A 182 5.97 -7.42 11.94
C SER A 182 4.65 -7.75 11.29
N GLY A 183 3.54 -7.63 12.02
CA GLY A 183 2.21 -7.87 11.45
C GLY A 183 1.88 -6.94 10.28
N CYS A 184 2.45 -5.72 10.26
CA CYS A 184 2.34 -4.80 9.13
C CYS A 184 3.11 -5.27 7.88
N GLU A 185 4.29 -5.86 8.04
CA GLU A 185 5.10 -6.39 6.95
C GLU A 185 4.44 -7.61 6.33
N PHE A 186 3.90 -8.50 7.16
CA PHE A 186 3.14 -9.65 6.66
C PHE A 186 1.88 -9.21 5.90
N LYS A 187 1.12 -8.25 6.43
CA LYS A 187 -0.03 -7.66 5.71
C LYS A 187 0.39 -7.01 4.40
N LYS A 188 1.55 -6.36 4.34
CA LYS A 188 2.11 -5.79 3.11
C LYS A 188 2.45 -6.88 2.09
N ILE A 189 3.05 -7.99 2.51
CA ILE A 189 3.30 -9.13 1.62
C ILE A 189 1.98 -9.64 1.02
N LEU A 190 0.92 -9.77 1.84
CA LEU A 190 -0.39 -10.20 1.36
C LEU A 190 -1.06 -9.18 0.43
N SER A 191 -0.90 -7.87 0.67
CA SER A 191 -1.41 -6.84 -0.24
C SER A 191 -0.67 -6.83 -1.56
N ASP A 192 0.66 -7.00 -1.57
CA ASP A 192 1.44 -7.08 -2.82
C ASP A 192 0.89 -8.16 -3.77
N PHE A 193 0.56 -9.36 -3.24
CA PHE A 193 -0.03 -10.43 -4.05
C PHE A 193 -1.43 -10.07 -4.56
N ARG A 194 -2.24 -9.41 -3.73
CA ARG A 194 -3.58 -8.94 -4.11
C ARG A 194 -3.52 -7.90 -5.22
N ASP A 195 -2.60 -6.94 -5.11
CA ASP A 195 -2.41 -5.87 -6.07
C ASP A 195 -1.97 -6.42 -7.43
N ILE A 196 -1.07 -7.41 -7.44
CA ILE A 196 -0.64 -8.10 -8.67
C ILE A 196 -1.84 -8.79 -9.35
N ASP A 197 -2.66 -9.51 -8.59
CA ASP A 197 -3.83 -10.23 -9.11
C ASP A 197 -4.90 -9.25 -9.64
N GLU A 198 -5.16 -8.16 -8.93
CA GLU A 198 -6.12 -7.12 -9.33
C GLU A 198 -5.68 -6.38 -10.59
N GLN A 199 -4.40 -5.98 -10.66
CA GLN A 199 -3.84 -5.36 -11.86
C GLN A 199 -3.96 -6.28 -13.06
N LEU A 200 -3.61 -7.56 -12.90
CA LEU A 200 -3.73 -8.54 -13.97
C LEU A 200 -5.19 -8.75 -14.39
N LEU A 201 -6.13 -8.79 -13.44
CA LEU A 201 -7.56 -8.91 -13.75
C LEU A 201 -8.07 -7.73 -14.59
N VAL A 202 -7.69 -6.51 -14.23
CA VAL A 202 -8.03 -5.29 -15.00
C VAL A 202 -7.49 -5.39 -16.41
N LEU A 203 -6.23 -5.82 -16.58
CA LEU A 203 -5.61 -5.97 -17.89
C LEU A 203 -6.32 -7.01 -18.76
N ILE A 204 -6.61 -8.19 -18.24
CA ILE A 204 -7.26 -9.27 -19.01
C ILE A 204 -8.68 -8.87 -19.39
N ARG A 205 -9.43 -8.23 -18.48
CA ARG A 205 -10.78 -7.72 -18.76
C ARG A 205 -10.81 -6.65 -19.85
N ALA A 206 -9.79 -5.81 -19.93
CA ALA A 206 -9.68 -4.83 -20.99
C ALA A 206 -9.27 -5.45 -22.33
N GLN A 207 -8.31 -6.37 -22.33
CA GLN A 207 -7.59 -6.76 -23.54
C GLN A 207 -8.12 -8.00 -24.25
N LEU A 208 -8.57 -9.03 -23.52
CA LEU A 208 -9.08 -10.24 -24.16
C LEU A 208 -10.36 -10.01 -24.98
N PRO A 209 -11.32 -9.16 -24.56
CA PRO A 209 -12.46 -8.82 -25.40
C PRO A 209 -12.06 -8.10 -26.70
N ASN A 210 -11.02 -7.26 -26.66
CA ASN A 210 -10.51 -6.59 -27.87
C ASN A 210 -9.94 -7.62 -28.85
N VAL A 211 -9.20 -8.63 -28.38
CA VAL A 211 -8.70 -9.72 -29.23
C VAL A 211 -9.86 -10.49 -29.87
N ALA A 212 -10.91 -10.78 -29.10
CA ALA A 212 -12.12 -11.42 -29.63
C ALA A 212 -12.80 -10.58 -30.72
N GLN A 213 -12.95 -9.26 -30.50
CA GLN A 213 -13.52 -8.34 -31.48
C GLN A 213 -12.66 -8.25 -32.75
N THR A 214 -11.34 -8.14 -32.62
CA THR A 214 -10.43 -8.15 -33.76
C THR A 214 -10.62 -9.42 -34.59
N LEU A 215 -10.68 -10.59 -33.95
CA LEU A 215 -10.91 -11.87 -34.64
C LEU A 215 -12.28 -11.92 -35.35
N HIS A 216 -13.31 -11.29 -34.79
CA HIS A 216 -14.63 -11.18 -35.41
C HIS A 216 -14.59 -10.32 -36.69
N HIS A 217 -13.85 -9.20 -36.66
CA HIS A 217 -13.74 -8.31 -37.82
C HIS A 217 -12.85 -8.85 -38.95
N LEU A 218 -11.99 -9.85 -38.68
CA LEU A 218 -11.22 -10.53 -39.73
C LEU A 218 -12.11 -11.30 -40.74
N ASP A 219 -13.35 -11.63 -40.38
CA ASP A 219 -14.33 -12.21 -41.32
C ASP A 219 -14.87 -11.15 -42.30
N SER A 220 -14.79 -9.86 -41.94
CA SER A 220 -15.38 -8.74 -42.69
C SER A 220 -14.35 -7.95 -43.53
N TYR A 221 -13.08 -7.93 -43.13
CA TYR A 221 -12.00 -7.20 -43.80
C TYR A 221 -11.07 -8.14 -44.57
N GLY A 222 -10.84 -7.85 -45.86
CA GLY A 222 -9.86 -8.59 -46.66
C GLY A 222 -8.44 -8.50 -46.08
N ASN A 223 -7.66 -9.59 -46.22
CA ASN A 223 -6.36 -9.89 -45.60
C ASN A 223 -5.26 -8.80 -45.58
N SER A 224 -5.39 -7.64 -46.22
CA SER A 224 -4.27 -6.68 -46.37
C SER A 224 -4.15 -5.64 -45.25
N ASP A 225 -5.25 -5.21 -44.63
CA ASP A 225 -5.24 -4.25 -43.50
C ASP A 225 -5.27 -4.93 -42.11
N ALA A 226 -5.42 -6.26 -42.10
CA ALA A 226 -5.52 -7.09 -40.89
C ALA A 226 -4.16 -7.31 -40.20
N ASP A 227 -3.07 -7.34 -40.97
CA ASP A 227 -1.72 -7.68 -40.48
C ASP A 227 -1.21 -6.76 -39.34
N PRO A 228 -1.31 -5.41 -39.40
CA PRO A 228 -0.82 -4.55 -38.31
C PRO A 228 -1.64 -4.68 -37.02
N VAL A 229 -2.97 -4.83 -37.15
CA VAL A 229 -3.88 -4.98 -35.99
C VAL A 229 -3.65 -6.31 -35.29
N LEU A 230 -3.44 -7.38 -36.06
CA LEU A 230 -3.19 -8.71 -35.52
C LEU A 230 -1.81 -8.79 -34.84
N ASN A 231 -0.80 -8.13 -35.41
CA ASN A 231 0.51 -7.99 -34.76
C ASN A 231 0.43 -7.23 -33.43
N ALA A 232 -0.37 -6.16 -33.34
CA ALA A 232 -0.61 -5.47 -32.07
C ALA A 232 -1.28 -6.38 -31.01
N CYS A 233 -2.23 -7.23 -31.43
CA CYS A 233 -2.85 -8.21 -30.54
C CYS A 233 -1.84 -9.24 -30.01
N VAL A 234 -0.92 -9.71 -30.86
CA VAL A 234 0.15 -10.65 -30.47
C VAL A 234 1.05 -10.03 -29.40
N GLN A 235 1.50 -8.78 -29.61
CA GLN A 235 2.34 -8.06 -28.64
C GLN A 235 1.61 -7.87 -27.30
N GLU A 236 0.33 -7.54 -27.33
CA GLU A 236 -0.44 -7.36 -26.09
C GLU A 236 -0.64 -8.69 -25.34
N ILE A 237 -0.80 -9.80 -26.05
CA ILE A 237 -0.85 -11.13 -25.43
C ILE A 237 0.50 -11.51 -24.80
N GLU A 238 1.63 -11.16 -25.41
CA GLU A 238 2.96 -11.37 -24.82
C GLU A 238 3.14 -10.58 -23.51
N ARG A 239 2.62 -9.35 -23.47
CA ARG A 239 2.57 -8.53 -22.26
C ARG A 239 1.71 -9.20 -21.18
N LEU A 240 0.49 -9.63 -21.53
CA LEU A 240 -0.40 -10.36 -20.62
C LEU A 240 0.23 -11.66 -20.10
N GLN A 241 0.94 -12.40 -20.94
CA GLN A 241 1.66 -13.62 -20.52
C GLN A 241 2.73 -13.31 -19.47
N SER A 242 3.45 -12.20 -19.63
CA SER A 242 4.50 -11.81 -18.70
C SER A 242 3.91 -11.43 -17.34
N CYS A 243 2.81 -10.66 -17.32
CA CYS A 243 2.06 -10.37 -16.10
C CYS A 243 1.47 -11.65 -15.47
N ALA A 244 0.91 -12.55 -16.27
CA ALA A 244 0.38 -13.83 -15.80
C ALA A 244 1.45 -14.74 -15.18
N ARG A 245 2.68 -14.73 -15.73
CA ARG A 245 3.84 -15.42 -15.14
C ARG A 245 4.24 -14.80 -13.80
N GLN A 246 4.27 -13.47 -13.70
CA GLN A 246 4.58 -12.77 -12.45
C GLN A 246 3.54 -13.07 -11.36
N ALA A 247 2.26 -13.12 -11.73
CA ALA A 247 1.18 -13.56 -10.84
C ALA A 247 1.18 -15.08 -10.60
N ASN A 248 2.07 -15.86 -11.20
CA ASN A 248 2.07 -17.32 -11.07
C ASN A 248 0.72 -17.98 -11.46
N ALA A 249 0.03 -17.39 -12.44
CA ALA A 249 -1.27 -17.85 -12.95
C ALA A 249 -1.08 -18.90 -14.04
N ALA A 250 -0.63 -20.10 -13.67
CA ALA A 250 -0.20 -21.15 -14.61
C ALA A 250 -1.25 -21.47 -15.69
N SER A 251 -2.52 -21.66 -15.32
CA SER A 251 -3.61 -21.97 -16.26
C SER A 251 -3.85 -20.85 -17.28
N LEU A 252 -3.71 -19.59 -16.85
CA LEU A 252 -3.84 -18.44 -17.73
C LEU A 252 -2.65 -18.34 -18.68
N VAL A 253 -1.42 -18.56 -18.19
CA VAL A 253 -0.21 -18.59 -19.04
C VAL A 253 -0.38 -19.62 -20.17
N THR A 254 -0.82 -20.85 -19.86
CA THR A 254 -1.06 -21.88 -20.87
C THR A 254 -2.09 -21.45 -21.91
N PHE A 255 -3.20 -20.83 -21.48
CA PHE A 255 -4.21 -20.33 -22.40
C PHE A 255 -3.66 -19.22 -23.31
N LEU A 256 -2.98 -18.23 -22.74
CA LEU A 256 -2.42 -17.10 -23.49
C LEU A 256 -1.31 -17.56 -24.46
N THR A 257 -0.53 -18.58 -24.10
CA THR A 257 0.45 -19.20 -25.01
C THR A 257 -0.24 -19.87 -26.20
N GLY A 258 -1.33 -20.62 -25.94
CA GLY A 258 -2.14 -21.20 -27.02
C GLY A 258 -2.76 -20.15 -27.93
N LEU A 259 -3.27 -19.06 -27.37
CA LEU A 259 -3.85 -17.94 -28.13
C LEU A 259 -2.79 -17.23 -28.97
N HIS A 260 -1.62 -16.95 -28.42
CA HIS A 260 -0.50 -16.35 -29.15
C HIS A 260 -0.07 -17.22 -30.35
N SER A 261 0.09 -18.52 -30.14
CA SER A 261 0.44 -19.46 -31.22
C SER A 261 -0.65 -19.50 -32.30
N PHE A 262 -1.92 -19.46 -31.89
CA PHE A 262 -3.05 -19.40 -32.82
C PHE A 262 -3.04 -18.13 -33.68
N LEU A 263 -2.84 -16.95 -33.07
CA LEU A 263 -2.75 -15.68 -33.80
C LEU A 263 -1.54 -15.65 -34.73
N SER A 264 -0.39 -16.16 -34.27
CA SER A 264 0.83 -16.24 -35.07
C SER A 264 0.63 -17.10 -36.32
N LEU A 265 -0.09 -18.23 -36.21
CA LEU A 265 -0.42 -19.07 -37.37
C LEU A 265 -1.36 -18.39 -38.36
N ILE A 266 -2.30 -17.57 -37.87
CA ILE A 266 -3.20 -16.80 -38.75
C ILE A 266 -2.39 -15.78 -39.55
N ILE A 267 -1.47 -15.05 -38.91
CA ILE A 267 -0.59 -14.08 -39.57
C ILE A 267 0.30 -14.79 -40.60
N GLN A 268 1.00 -15.85 -40.20
CA GLN A 268 1.98 -16.52 -41.05
C GLN A 268 1.38 -17.21 -42.28
N HIS A 269 0.21 -17.83 -42.12
CA HIS A 269 -0.43 -18.61 -43.19
C HIS A 269 -1.60 -17.89 -43.85
N ARG A 270 -1.90 -16.64 -43.45
CA ARG A 270 -3.03 -15.83 -43.96
C ARG A 270 -4.35 -16.60 -43.98
N LEU A 271 -4.62 -17.30 -42.88
CA LEU A 271 -5.74 -18.23 -42.79
C LEU A 271 -7.07 -17.47 -42.69
N VAL A 272 -8.01 -17.79 -43.58
CA VAL A 272 -9.41 -17.37 -43.44
C VAL A 272 -10.07 -18.25 -42.38
N LEU A 273 -10.53 -17.64 -41.30
CA LEU A 273 -11.16 -18.33 -40.19
C LEU A 273 -12.64 -18.57 -40.47
N ALA A 274 -13.09 -19.82 -40.31
CA ALA A 274 -14.52 -20.11 -40.34
C ALA A 274 -15.23 -19.44 -39.13
N PRO A 275 -16.44 -18.87 -39.28
CA PRO A 275 -17.17 -18.19 -38.20
C PRO A 275 -17.35 -19.06 -36.94
N ARG A 276 -17.51 -20.38 -37.11
CA ARG A 276 -17.59 -21.35 -36.01
C ARG A 276 -16.32 -21.39 -35.14
N ARG A 277 -15.14 -21.21 -35.74
CA ARG A 277 -13.86 -21.22 -35.01
C ARG A 277 -13.69 -19.92 -34.22
N VAL A 278 -14.06 -18.78 -34.81
CA VAL A 278 -14.08 -17.48 -34.12
C VAL A 278 -14.99 -17.54 -32.90
N ALA A 279 -16.23 -18.00 -33.06
CA ALA A 279 -17.18 -18.16 -31.95
C ALA A 279 -16.66 -19.10 -30.84
N ALA A 280 -15.93 -20.16 -31.19
CA ALA A 280 -15.31 -21.06 -30.21
C ALA A 280 -14.20 -20.38 -29.40
N VAL A 281 -13.38 -19.53 -30.05
CA VAL A 281 -12.34 -18.74 -29.38
C VAL A 281 -12.95 -17.69 -28.47
N GLU A 282 -14.00 -16.98 -28.91
CA GLU A 282 -14.75 -16.02 -28.09
C GLU A 282 -15.35 -16.69 -26.85
N ALA A 283 -15.99 -17.85 -27.01
CA ALA A 283 -16.55 -18.60 -25.89
C ALA A 283 -15.46 -19.05 -24.91
N ARG A 284 -14.29 -19.47 -25.41
CA ARG A 284 -13.15 -19.85 -24.57
C ARG A 284 -12.57 -18.64 -23.81
N ILE A 285 -12.42 -17.49 -24.47
CA ILE A 285 -11.99 -16.24 -23.84
C ILE A 285 -12.92 -15.88 -22.67
N ARG A 286 -14.25 -15.92 -22.91
CA ARG A 286 -15.25 -15.64 -21.87
C ARG A 286 -15.15 -16.61 -20.70
N SER A 287 -14.98 -17.90 -20.98
CA SER A 287 -14.79 -18.93 -19.95
C SER A 287 -13.53 -18.71 -19.12
N VAL A 288 -12.42 -18.29 -19.75
CA VAL A 288 -11.15 -18.01 -19.05
C VAL A 288 -11.28 -16.77 -18.17
N LEU A 289 -11.95 -15.71 -18.65
CA LEU A 289 -12.24 -14.52 -17.85
C LEU A 289 -12.99 -14.87 -16.56
N THR A 290 -14.10 -15.61 -16.67
CA THR A 290 -14.89 -16.03 -15.51
C THR A 290 -14.10 -16.93 -14.57
N ALA A 291 -13.30 -17.86 -15.11
CA ALA A 291 -12.44 -18.72 -14.28
C ALA A 291 -11.38 -17.89 -13.53
N PHE A 292 -10.80 -16.88 -14.18
CA PHE A 292 -9.79 -16.02 -13.57
C PHE A 292 -10.38 -15.09 -12.50
N GLU A 293 -11.60 -14.59 -12.71
CA GLU A 293 -12.33 -13.84 -11.68
C GLU A 293 -12.56 -14.67 -10.42
N GLY A 294 -13.02 -15.92 -10.56
CA GLY A 294 -13.16 -16.85 -9.44
C GLY A 294 -11.82 -17.16 -8.76
N TRP A 295 -10.74 -17.25 -9.54
CA TRP A 295 -9.38 -17.44 -9.04
C TRP A 295 -8.87 -16.23 -8.23
N CYS A 296 -9.16 -15.00 -8.65
CA CYS A 296 -8.84 -13.79 -7.87
C CYS A 296 -9.63 -13.73 -6.56
N VAL A 297 -10.92 -14.06 -6.59
CA VAL A 297 -11.77 -14.10 -5.38
C VAL A 297 -11.26 -15.16 -4.40
N ALA A 298 -10.86 -16.33 -4.89
CA ALA A 298 -10.24 -17.36 -4.05
C ALA A 298 -8.94 -16.85 -3.40
N GLY A 299 -8.09 -16.14 -4.16
CA GLY A 299 -6.88 -15.51 -3.63
C GLY A 299 -7.15 -14.47 -2.55
N GLN A 300 -8.17 -13.63 -2.71
CA GLN A 300 -8.59 -12.67 -1.68
C GLN A 300 -9.04 -13.39 -0.40
N GLY A 301 -9.83 -14.46 -0.53
CA GLY A 301 -10.24 -15.30 0.60
C GLY A 301 -9.05 -15.93 1.33
N GLU A 302 -8.04 -16.43 0.59
CA GLU A 302 -6.79 -16.94 1.17
C GLU A 302 -6.03 -15.85 1.93
N CYS A 303 -5.86 -14.65 1.36
CA CYS A 303 -5.21 -13.53 2.04
C CYS A 303 -5.94 -13.12 3.32
N ASP A 304 -7.27 -13.05 3.28
CA ASP A 304 -8.06 -12.68 4.44
C ASP A 304 -7.97 -13.75 5.53
N ALA A 305 -7.95 -15.03 5.16
CA ALA A 305 -7.72 -16.14 6.11
C ALA A 305 -6.32 -16.09 6.73
N MET A 306 -5.27 -15.89 5.91
CA MET A 306 -3.89 -15.76 6.38
C MET A 306 -3.70 -14.56 7.30
N SER A 307 -4.38 -13.44 7.03
CA SER A 307 -4.29 -12.24 7.87
C SER A 307 -4.75 -12.46 9.32
N ARG A 308 -5.60 -13.47 9.57
CA ARG A 308 -6.12 -13.85 10.89
C ARG A 308 -5.18 -14.77 11.67
N LEU A 309 -4.12 -15.29 11.02
CA LEU A 309 -3.13 -16.16 11.67
C LEU A 309 -2.17 -15.37 12.57
N LEU A 310 -2.06 -14.05 12.38
CA LEU A 310 -1.35 -13.19 13.30
C LEU A 310 -2.20 -12.92 14.54
N PRO A 311 -1.60 -12.88 15.75
CA PRO A 311 -2.30 -12.37 16.92
C PRO A 311 -2.87 -10.99 16.61
N ALA A 312 -4.15 -10.78 16.95
CA ALA A 312 -4.72 -9.44 16.90
C ALA A 312 -3.87 -8.56 17.83
N ALA A 313 -3.27 -7.51 17.26
CA ALA A 313 -2.65 -6.44 18.03
C ALA A 313 -3.71 -5.75 18.89
#